data_AF-A0A2W7G2T0-F1
#
_entry.id   AF-A0A2W7G2T0-F1
#
_cell.length_a   1.000
_cell.length_b   1.000
_cell.length_c   1.000
_cell.angle_alpha   90.00
_cell.angle_beta   90.00
_cell.angle_gamma   90.00
#
_symmetry.space_group_name_H-M   'P 1'
#
loop_
_entity.id
_entity.type
_entity.pdbx_description
1 polymer ?
#
loop_
_entity_poly.entity_id
_entity_poly.type
_entity_poly.pdbx_seq_one_letter_code
_entity_poly.pdbx_strand_id
1 'polypeptide(L)'
;MNNKYRKISFSLPFIGASASLLSPLVLAATCSYDKPTISISEDSRHSYLNKKGERIIKGSALEFYNTNRQGVFNPIDSSDKFYKIFKDHNQNALNATHDPNHKPKIKGNFEFLKFNNLTAPYSYRIYSFRYPELVANIPGVAKRKKYTDYKNNPKAVYIVLYWTSKINEAPSNWVSDIVSRSAAHLNVGFSPERREEAPWPFVRGIINNEFWKNIIEPVVLIFDKE
;
A
#
# COMPACT_ATOMS: atom_id res chain seq x y z
N MET A 1 -64.25 29.25 35.19
CA MET A 1 -64.10 29.52 36.64
C MET A 1 -63.88 28.21 37.37
N ASN A 2 -62.99 28.24 38.36
CA ASN A 2 -62.58 27.23 39.35
C ASN A 2 -63.32 25.88 39.54
N ASN A 3 -62.47 24.87 39.73
CA ASN A 3 -62.53 23.68 40.61
C ASN A 3 -63.66 22.65 40.47
N LYS A 4 -63.28 21.39 40.18
CA LYS A 4 -63.19 20.32 41.20
C LYS A 4 -62.62 19.00 40.65
N TYR A 5 -61.74 18.43 41.46
CA TYR A 5 -60.99 17.18 41.31
C TYR A 5 -61.85 15.91 41.35
N ARG A 6 -61.39 14.84 40.69
CA ARG A 6 -61.43 13.49 41.28
C ARG A 6 -60.24 12.62 40.84
N LYS A 7 -59.72 11.93 41.85
CA LYS A 7 -58.56 11.00 41.93
C LYS A 7 -58.70 9.84 40.92
N ILE A 8 -57.63 9.17 40.52
CA ILE A 8 -57.09 7.99 41.22
C ILE A 8 -55.66 7.71 40.74
N SER A 9 -54.75 7.60 41.70
CA SER A 9 -53.42 7.01 41.57
C SER A 9 -53.55 5.50 41.31
N PHE A 10 -52.83 5.00 40.31
CA PHE A 10 -52.39 3.61 40.27
C PHE A 10 -50.86 3.60 40.15
N SER A 11 -50.25 3.06 41.20
CA SER A 11 -48.83 2.81 41.32
C SER A 11 -48.51 1.36 40.94
N LEU A 12 -47.46 1.21 40.12
CA LEU A 12 -46.50 0.10 40.01
C LEU A 12 -46.99 -1.20 39.30
N PRO A 13 -46.07 -2.02 38.73
CA PRO A 13 -44.61 -2.02 38.90
C PRO A 13 -43.76 -2.01 37.62
N PHE A 14 -42.52 -1.56 37.81
CA PHE A 14 -41.37 -1.92 37.00
C PHE A 14 -41.28 -3.45 36.86
N ILE A 15 -41.37 -3.95 35.62
CA ILE A 15 -40.76 -5.23 35.25
C ILE A 15 -39.76 -4.90 34.16
N GLY A 16 -38.50 -4.83 34.58
CA GLY A 16 -37.36 -4.80 33.69
C GLY A 16 -37.31 -6.10 32.91
N ALA A 17 -37.81 -6.06 31.67
CA ALA A 17 -37.43 -7.03 30.67
C ALA A 17 -36.09 -6.58 30.09
N SER A 18 -35.02 -6.89 30.82
CA SER A 18 -33.65 -6.93 30.32
C SER A 18 -33.58 -8.05 29.29
N ALA A 19 -34.11 -7.82 28.09
CA ALA A 19 -33.82 -8.66 26.94
C ALA A 19 -32.35 -8.43 26.61
N SER A 20 -31.52 -9.31 27.16
CA SER A 20 -30.13 -9.51 26.84
C SER A 20 -29.95 -9.54 25.32
N LEU A 21 -29.53 -8.40 24.76
CA LEU A 21 -28.88 -8.29 23.47
C LEU A 21 -27.53 -9.03 23.56
N LEU A 22 -27.57 -10.35 23.60
CA LEU A 22 -26.44 -11.16 23.18
C LEU A 22 -26.58 -11.34 21.67
N SER A 23 -26.46 -10.23 20.95
CA SER A 23 -25.88 -10.30 19.62
C SER A 23 -24.55 -11.02 19.80
N PRO A 24 -24.28 -12.14 19.11
CA PRO A 24 -22.91 -12.56 19.00
C PRO A 24 -22.23 -11.39 18.29
N LEU A 25 -21.48 -10.59 19.07
CA LEU A 25 -20.28 -9.98 18.57
C LEU A 25 -19.45 -11.17 18.10
N VAL A 26 -19.75 -11.63 16.89
CA VAL A 26 -18.74 -12.15 16.00
C VAL A 26 -17.83 -10.95 15.81
N LEU A 27 -16.97 -10.74 16.82
CA LEU A 27 -15.59 -10.37 16.61
C LEU A 27 -15.12 -11.38 15.59
N ALA A 28 -15.37 -11.05 14.33
CA ALA A 28 -14.43 -11.37 13.29
C ALA A 28 -13.13 -10.77 13.84
N ALA A 29 -12.38 -11.60 14.55
CA ALA A 29 -10.94 -11.54 14.55
C ALA A 29 -10.57 -11.71 13.07
N THR A 30 -10.80 -10.66 12.28
CA THR A 30 -10.03 -10.43 11.09
C THR A 30 -8.64 -10.30 11.66
N CYS A 31 -7.80 -11.32 11.47
CA CYS A 31 -6.39 -11.24 11.75
C CYS A 31 -5.90 -9.93 11.11
N SER A 32 -5.81 -8.87 11.90
CA SER A 32 -5.43 -7.56 11.46
C SER A 32 -3.92 -7.62 11.31
N TYR A 33 -3.48 -8.23 10.21
CA TYR A 33 -2.19 -7.91 9.66
C TYR A 33 -2.19 -6.41 9.43
N ASP A 34 -1.38 -5.69 10.21
CA ASP A 34 -1.20 -4.28 10.01
C ASP A 34 -0.69 -4.07 8.58
N LYS A 35 -1.52 -3.42 7.78
CA LYS A 35 -1.22 -3.21 6.37
C LYS A 35 0.07 -2.38 6.25
N PRO A 36 0.89 -2.63 5.21
CA PRO A 36 2.00 -1.75 4.90
C PRO A 36 1.53 -0.31 4.80
N THR A 37 2.29 0.62 5.38
CA THR A 37 2.03 2.06 5.22
C THR A 37 3.29 2.79 4.82
N ILE A 38 3.10 3.90 4.09
CA ILE A 38 4.17 4.80 3.69
C ILE A 38 3.87 6.18 4.25
N SER A 39 4.91 6.82 4.76
CA SER A 39 4.95 8.23 5.13
C SER A 39 6.24 8.87 4.60
N ILE A 40 6.29 10.19 4.52
CA ILE A 40 7.51 10.91 4.12
C ILE A 40 8.39 11.07 5.36
N SER A 41 9.69 10.79 5.23
CA SER A 41 10.67 10.95 6.29
C SER A 41 10.80 12.40 6.74
N GLU A 42 10.89 12.62 8.04
CA GLU A 42 11.13 13.94 8.65
C GLU A 42 12.62 14.32 8.69
N ASP A 43 13.50 13.40 8.26
CA ASP A 43 14.93 13.64 8.19
C ASP A 43 15.25 14.79 7.24
N SER A 44 15.89 15.83 7.79
CA SER A 44 16.24 17.05 7.08
C SER A 44 17.24 16.83 5.94
N ARG A 45 17.93 15.68 5.89
CA ARG A 45 18.77 15.28 4.76
C ARG A 45 17.96 15.02 3.49
N HIS A 46 16.71 14.59 3.63
CA HIS A 46 15.87 14.17 2.51
C HIS A 46 14.68 15.11 2.25
N SER A 47 14.21 15.84 3.27
CA SER A 47 13.02 16.68 3.14
C SER A 47 13.10 17.96 3.98
N TYR A 48 12.20 18.92 3.71
CA TYR A 48 12.03 20.14 4.51
C TYR A 48 10.57 20.64 4.44
N LEU A 49 10.17 21.53 5.34
CA LEU A 49 8.86 22.21 5.25
C LEU A 49 9.00 23.53 4.48
N ASN A 50 8.13 23.77 3.50
CA ASN A 50 8.05 25.07 2.84
C ASN A 50 7.30 26.11 3.70
N LYS A 51 7.20 27.34 3.20
CA LYS A 51 6.48 28.44 3.88
C LYS A 51 4.98 28.16 4.11
N LYS A 52 4.40 27.21 3.39
CA LYS A 52 2.99 26.79 3.51
C LYS A 52 2.82 25.59 4.46
N GLY A 53 3.89 25.11 5.08
CA GLY A 53 3.88 23.91 5.92
C GLY A 53 3.80 22.60 5.13
N GLU A 54 4.01 22.62 3.81
CA GLU A 54 4.06 21.41 2.99
C GLU A 54 5.44 20.77 3.08
N ARG A 55 5.48 19.44 3.21
CA ARG A 55 6.71 18.67 3.17
C ARG A 55 7.22 18.55 1.73
N ILE A 56 8.40 19.09 1.48
CA ILE A 56 9.10 19.06 0.19
C ILE A 56 10.25 18.07 0.27
N ILE A 57 10.35 17.20 -0.73
CA ILE A 57 11.43 16.21 -0.90
C ILE A 57 12.54 16.87 -1.72
N LYS A 58 13.78 16.71 -1.27
CA LYS A 58 14.94 17.20 -1.99
C LYS A 58 15.21 16.33 -3.21
N GLY A 59 15.44 16.92 -4.38
CA GLY A 59 15.68 16.21 -5.64
C GLY A 59 14.65 16.47 -6.73
N SER A 60 14.83 15.84 -7.89
CA SER A 60 13.96 16.03 -9.06
C SER A 60 12.80 15.04 -9.07
N ALA A 61 11.59 15.55 -9.32
CA ALA A 61 10.40 14.72 -9.50
C ALA A 61 10.53 13.82 -10.75
N LEU A 62 11.09 14.37 -11.82
CA LEU A 62 11.32 13.73 -13.11
C LEU A 62 12.38 12.65 -12.99
N GLU A 63 13.49 12.93 -12.30
CA GLU A 63 14.51 11.93 -12.02
C GLU A 63 13.92 10.74 -11.26
N PHE A 64 13.23 11.00 -10.15
CA PHE A 64 12.59 9.94 -9.35
C PHE A 64 11.57 9.14 -10.16
N TYR A 65 10.70 9.83 -10.90
CA TYR A 65 9.70 9.21 -11.78
C TYR A 65 10.34 8.31 -12.85
N ASN A 66 11.38 8.79 -13.52
CA ASN A 66 12.07 8.04 -14.56
C ASN A 66 12.83 6.84 -13.99
N THR A 67 13.56 7.01 -12.89
CA THR A 67 14.29 5.91 -12.22
C THR A 67 13.34 4.79 -11.81
N ASN A 68 12.19 5.13 -11.24
CA ASN A 68 11.22 4.12 -10.85
C ASN A 68 10.66 3.40 -12.08
N ARG A 69 10.29 4.12 -13.15
CA ARG A 69 9.82 3.51 -14.41
C ARG A 69 10.85 2.61 -15.11
N GLN A 70 12.14 2.86 -14.92
CA GLN A 70 13.22 2.12 -15.56
C GLN A 70 13.60 0.80 -14.85
N GLY A 71 12.86 0.36 -13.83
CA GLY A 71 13.11 -0.95 -13.20
C GLY A 71 13.29 -0.91 -11.69
N VAL A 72 13.42 0.27 -11.08
CA VAL A 72 13.71 0.39 -9.65
C VAL A 72 12.42 0.44 -8.85
N PHE A 73 11.69 -0.68 -8.83
CA PHE A 73 10.37 -0.79 -8.16
C PHE A 73 10.44 -1.44 -6.78
N ASN A 74 11.36 -2.38 -6.58
CA ASN A 74 11.50 -3.06 -5.29
C ASN A 74 12.18 -2.11 -4.29
N PRO A 75 11.51 -1.71 -3.20
CA PRO A 75 12.11 -0.80 -2.22
C PRO A 75 13.13 -1.46 -1.31
N ILE A 76 13.17 -2.79 -1.26
CA ILE A 76 14.11 -3.54 -0.43
C ILE A 76 15.48 -3.58 -1.12
N ASP A 77 16.52 -3.26 -0.36
CA ASP A 77 17.90 -3.25 -0.82
C ASP A 77 18.42 -4.66 -1.12
N SER A 78 19.25 -4.80 -2.16
CA SER A 78 19.81 -6.10 -2.54
C SER A 78 20.80 -6.67 -1.52
N SER A 79 21.35 -5.83 -0.62
CA SER A 79 22.17 -6.26 0.52
C SER A 79 21.32 -6.72 1.71
N ASP A 80 20.00 -6.60 1.64
CA ASP A 80 19.13 -7.18 2.64
C ASP A 80 19.07 -8.70 2.50
N LYS A 81 18.67 -9.38 3.57
CA LYS A 81 18.48 -10.83 3.53
C LYS A 81 17.42 -11.18 2.48
N PHE A 82 17.83 -11.91 1.44
CA PHE A 82 16.91 -12.33 0.39
C PHE A 82 16.03 -13.47 0.89
N TYR A 83 14.72 -13.22 0.94
CA TYR A 83 13.73 -14.22 1.36
C TYR A 83 13.13 -14.90 0.13
N LYS A 84 13.66 -16.08 -0.21
CA LYS A 84 13.15 -16.92 -1.31
C LYS A 84 11.74 -17.43 -1.01
N ILE A 85 10.91 -17.58 -2.05
CA ILE A 85 9.56 -18.19 -1.93
C ILE A 85 9.65 -19.66 -1.51
N PHE A 86 10.66 -20.38 -2.02
CA PHE A 86 10.89 -21.80 -1.74
C PHE A 86 12.12 -22.03 -0.88
N LYS A 87 12.16 -23.18 -0.18
CA LYS A 87 13.34 -23.61 0.58
C LYS A 87 14.51 -23.87 -0.36
N ASP A 88 15.72 -23.60 0.12
CA ASP A 88 16.94 -23.95 -0.60
C ASP A 88 16.93 -25.46 -0.90
N HIS A 89 17.16 -25.81 -2.17
CA HIS A 89 17.16 -27.19 -2.69
C HIS A 89 15.80 -27.92 -2.76
N ASN A 90 14.66 -27.25 -2.54
CA ASN A 90 13.34 -27.86 -2.76
C ASN A 90 12.29 -26.86 -3.28
N GLN A 91 12.09 -26.85 -4.61
CA GLN A 91 11.11 -25.99 -5.30
C GLN A 91 9.64 -26.35 -4.99
N ASN A 92 9.38 -27.48 -4.33
CA ASN A 92 8.03 -27.88 -3.94
C ASN A 92 7.71 -27.54 -2.48
N ALA A 93 8.69 -27.03 -1.71
CA ALA A 93 8.52 -26.67 -0.32
C ALA A 93 8.58 -25.15 -0.14
N LEU A 94 7.47 -24.55 0.29
CA LEU A 94 7.43 -23.13 0.63
C LEU A 94 8.36 -22.81 1.81
N ASN A 95 9.01 -21.65 1.70
CA ASN A 95 9.81 -21.09 2.77
C ASN A 95 8.88 -20.39 3.77
N ALA A 96 8.53 -21.07 4.87
CA ALA A 96 7.74 -20.48 5.95
C ALA A 96 8.60 -19.81 7.04
N THR A 97 9.93 -19.92 6.94
CA THR A 97 10.89 -19.40 7.93
C THR A 97 11.24 -17.95 7.62
N HIS A 98 10.27 -17.07 7.83
CA HIS A 98 10.47 -15.62 7.80
C HIS A 98 10.61 -15.13 9.24
N ASP A 99 11.64 -14.34 9.53
CA ASP A 99 11.74 -13.65 10.82
C ASP A 99 10.71 -12.51 10.83
N PRO A 100 9.67 -12.57 11.67
CA PRO A 100 8.64 -11.53 11.72
C PRO A 100 9.17 -10.19 12.26
N ASN A 101 10.33 -10.19 12.93
CA ASN A 101 10.95 -8.99 13.48
C ASN A 101 11.98 -8.35 12.53
N HIS A 102 12.28 -8.99 11.40
CA HIS A 102 13.21 -8.46 10.41
C HIS A 102 12.68 -7.15 9.84
N LYS A 103 13.46 -6.07 9.97
CA LYS A 103 13.18 -4.78 9.36
C LYS A 103 13.95 -4.70 8.04
N PRO A 104 13.26 -4.64 6.89
CA PRO A 104 13.96 -4.61 5.62
C PRO A 104 14.86 -3.39 5.47
N LYS A 105 16.04 -3.59 4.87
CA LYS A 105 16.86 -2.46 4.45
C LYS A 105 16.23 -1.82 3.22
N ILE A 106 16.08 -0.51 3.22
CA ILE A 106 15.47 0.25 2.13
C ILE A 106 16.56 0.74 1.19
N LYS A 107 16.33 0.68 -0.12
CA LYS A 107 17.26 1.23 -1.12
C LYS A 107 17.39 2.74 -0.98
N GLY A 108 18.59 3.26 -1.27
CA GLY A 108 18.93 4.68 -1.20
C GLY A 108 17.91 5.62 -1.87
N ASN A 109 17.41 5.23 -3.05
CA ASN A 109 16.43 6.03 -3.81
C ASN A 109 15.04 6.10 -3.16
N PHE A 110 14.79 5.40 -2.05
CA PHE A 110 13.57 5.43 -1.27
C PHE A 110 13.80 5.82 0.20
N GLU A 111 15.01 6.23 0.60
CA GLU A 111 15.33 6.60 2.00
C GLU A 111 14.51 7.79 2.52
N PHE A 112 14.01 8.64 1.61
CA PHE A 112 13.10 9.72 1.96
C PHE A 112 11.69 9.23 2.35
N LEU A 113 11.40 7.93 2.21
CA LEU A 113 10.16 7.29 2.63
C LEU A 113 10.38 6.50 3.91
N LYS A 114 9.42 6.61 4.83
CA LYS A 114 9.32 5.76 6.01
C LYS A 114 8.25 4.72 5.78
N PHE A 115 8.68 3.46 5.78
CA PHE A 115 7.82 2.30 5.67
C PHE A 115 7.51 1.74 7.05
N ASN A 116 6.24 1.46 7.32
CA ASN A 116 5.85 0.69 8.49
C ASN A 116 5.19 -0.62 8.05
N ASN A 117 5.41 -1.68 8.84
CA ASN A 117 4.81 -3.00 8.64
C ASN A 117 5.19 -3.67 7.31
N LEU A 118 6.43 -3.43 6.85
CA LEU A 118 7.05 -4.33 5.88
C LEU A 118 7.51 -5.59 6.59
N THR A 119 7.08 -6.74 6.10
CA THR A 119 7.37 -8.04 6.72
C THR A 119 7.86 -9.02 5.66
N ALA A 120 8.76 -9.92 6.05
CA ALA A 120 9.41 -10.86 5.16
C ALA A 120 8.49 -11.85 4.38
N PRO A 121 7.27 -12.22 4.85
CA PRO A 121 6.34 -13.05 4.08
C PRO A 121 5.73 -12.40 2.83
N TYR A 122 6.00 -11.11 2.60
CA TYR A 122 5.49 -10.36 1.46
C TYR A 122 6.61 -9.85 0.58
N SER A 123 6.29 -9.69 -0.70
CA SER A 123 7.08 -8.93 -1.64
C SER A 123 6.41 -7.58 -1.89
N TYR A 124 7.19 -6.57 -2.25
CA TYR A 124 6.75 -5.17 -2.32
C TYR A 124 7.18 -4.51 -3.62
N ARG A 125 6.31 -3.67 -4.20
CA ARG A 125 6.63 -2.84 -5.36
C ARG A 125 6.10 -1.43 -5.17
N ILE A 126 6.96 -0.44 -5.37
CA ILE A 126 6.57 0.97 -5.42
C ILE A 126 6.56 1.39 -6.87
N TYR A 127 5.44 1.96 -7.27
CA TYR A 127 5.25 2.52 -8.59
C TYR A 127 4.92 3.99 -8.51
N SER A 128 5.55 4.77 -9.39
CA SER A 128 5.35 6.21 -9.51
C SER A 128 4.50 6.55 -10.73
N PHE A 129 3.63 7.54 -10.57
CA PHE A 129 2.73 8.02 -11.60
C PHE A 129 2.78 9.54 -11.69
N ARG A 130 2.57 10.07 -12.90
CA ARG A 130 2.03 11.43 -13.07
C ARG A 130 0.51 11.40 -12.91
N TYR A 131 -0.11 12.55 -12.67
CA TYR A 131 -1.54 12.62 -12.35
C TYR A 131 -2.45 11.94 -13.40
N PRO A 132 -2.29 12.16 -14.72
CA PRO A 132 -3.12 11.49 -15.73
C PRO A 132 -3.01 9.96 -15.66
N GLU A 133 -1.78 9.46 -15.45
CA GLU A 133 -1.51 8.03 -15.33
C GLU A 133 -2.14 7.47 -14.05
N LEU A 134 -2.05 8.19 -12.93
CA LEU A 134 -2.68 7.78 -11.68
C LEU A 134 -4.20 7.65 -11.86
N VAL A 135 -4.85 8.62 -12.52
CA VAL A 135 -6.30 8.60 -12.74
C VAL A 135 -6.70 7.46 -13.69
N ALA A 136 -5.92 7.20 -14.74
CA ALA A 136 -6.18 6.07 -15.63
C ALA A 136 -6.18 4.74 -14.86
N ASN A 137 -5.28 4.61 -13.88
CA ASN A 137 -5.09 3.38 -13.11
C ASN A 137 -5.99 3.27 -11.88
N ILE A 138 -6.32 4.41 -11.26
CA ILE A 138 -7.12 4.51 -10.04
C ILE A 138 -8.14 5.64 -10.23
N PRO A 139 -9.23 5.44 -11.00
CA PRO A 139 -10.16 6.53 -11.35
C PRO A 139 -10.80 7.24 -10.16
N GLY A 140 -10.92 6.56 -9.01
CA GLY A 140 -11.42 7.14 -7.77
C GLY A 140 -10.58 8.31 -7.23
N VAL A 141 -9.31 8.43 -7.64
CA VAL A 141 -8.41 9.53 -7.31
C VAL A 141 -8.94 10.87 -7.83
N ALA A 142 -9.54 10.89 -9.03
CA ALA A 142 -10.01 12.12 -9.67
C ALA A 142 -11.10 12.86 -8.87
N LYS A 143 -11.76 12.17 -7.94
CA LYS A 143 -12.81 12.73 -7.07
C LYS A 143 -12.28 13.25 -5.73
N ARG A 144 -10.98 13.08 -5.42
CA ARG A 144 -10.40 13.38 -4.11
C ARG A 144 -9.49 14.60 -4.18
N LYS A 145 -9.85 15.65 -3.43
CA LYS A 145 -9.17 16.96 -3.41
C LYS A 145 -7.65 16.86 -3.25
N LYS A 146 -7.20 16.00 -2.33
CA LYS A 146 -5.77 15.81 -2.02
C LYS A 146 -4.89 15.37 -3.20
N TYR A 147 -5.47 14.85 -4.28
CA TYR A 147 -4.74 14.56 -5.50
C TYR A 147 -4.98 15.62 -6.56
N THR A 148 -6.22 16.09 -6.70
CA THR A 148 -6.57 17.09 -7.73
C THR A 148 -5.88 18.43 -7.52
N ASP A 149 -5.55 18.79 -6.28
CA ASP A 149 -4.80 20.01 -5.96
C ASP A 149 -3.41 20.05 -6.63
N TYR A 150 -2.83 18.89 -6.91
CA TYR A 150 -1.49 18.74 -7.48
C TYR A 150 -1.50 18.26 -8.93
N LYS A 151 -2.67 18.24 -9.60
CA LYS A 151 -2.83 17.66 -10.95
C LYS A 151 -1.93 18.29 -12.02
N ASN A 152 -1.64 19.58 -11.88
CA ASN A 152 -0.83 20.37 -12.82
C ASN A 152 0.54 20.75 -12.23
N ASN A 153 0.93 20.18 -11.08
CA ASN A 153 2.21 20.50 -10.47
C ASN A 153 3.30 19.58 -11.06
N PRO A 154 4.27 20.12 -11.85
CA PRO A 154 5.33 19.29 -12.43
C PRO A 154 6.25 18.67 -11.38
N LYS A 155 6.31 19.25 -10.18
CA LYS A 155 7.07 18.74 -9.03
C LYS A 155 6.33 17.64 -8.26
N ALA A 156 5.10 17.31 -8.65
CA ALA A 156 4.31 16.28 -8.00
C ALA A 156 4.52 14.92 -8.68
N VAL A 157 4.80 13.91 -7.85
CA VAL A 157 4.78 12.49 -8.24
C VAL A 157 3.89 11.75 -7.25
N TYR A 158 3.09 10.83 -7.78
CA TYR A 158 2.22 10.01 -6.96
C TYR A 158 2.83 8.63 -6.87
N ILE A 159 3.07 8.14 -5.65
CA ILE A 159 3.57 6.79 -5.46
C ILE A 159 2.48 5.88 -4.93
N VAL A 160 2.60 4.62 -5.28
CA VAL A 160 1.70 3.58 -4.83
C VAL A 160 2.51 2.33 -4.49
N LEU A 161 2.34 1.84 -3.27
CA LEU A 161 2.92 0.59 -2.80
C LEU A 161 1.93 -0.55 -3.01
N TYR A 162 2.38 -1.56 -3.74
CA TYR A 162 1.74 -2.83 -3.90
C TYR A 162 2.47 -3.87 -3.04
N TRP A 163 1.72 -4.84 -2.54
CA TRP A 163 2.30 -6.00 -1.89
C TRP A 163 1.60 -7.28 -2.32
N THR A 164 2.29 -8.41 -2.22
CA THR A 164 1.69 -9.72 -2.38
C THR A 164 2.36 -10.68 -1.42
N SER A 165 1.61 -11.66 -0.92
CA SER A 165 2.24 -12.71 -0.13
C SER A 165 3.09 -13.56 -1.07
N LYS A 166 4.27 -13.98 -0.62
CA LYS A 166 5.17 -14.85 -1.38
C LYS A 166 4.49 -16.16 -1.81
N ILE A 167 3.50 -16.65 -1.07
CA ILE A 167 2.71 -17.83 -1.47
C ILE A 167 1.91 -17.60 -2.74
N ASN A 168 1.44 -16.36 -2.99
CA ASN A 168 0.73 -16.03 -4.23
C ASN A 168 1.66 -16.01 -5.44
N GLU A 169 2.97 -15.91 -5.21
CA GLU A 169 4.02 -15.95 -6.24
C GLU A 169 4.53 -17.37 -6.51
N ALA A 170 4.11 -18.34 -5.69
CA ALA A 170 4.52 -19.73 -5.80
C ALA A 170 3.98 -20.48 -7.03
N PRO A 171 2.76 -20.21 -7.57
CA PRO A 171 2.24 -20.91 -8.73
C PRO A 171 3.21 -20.93 -9.91
N SER A 172 3.28 -22.05 -10.63
CA SER A 172 4.23 -22.26 -11.74
C SER A 172 4.02 -21.26 -12.89
N ASN A 173 2.80 -20.78 -13.07
CA ASN A 173 2.41 -19.79 -14.07
C ASN A 173 2.60 -18.33 -13.61
N TRP A 174 3.05 -18.05 -12.38
CA TRP A 174 3.25 -16.68 -11.89
C TRP A 174 4.14 -15.87 -12.84
N VAL A 175 5.24 -16.48 -13.31
CA VAL A 175 6.17 -15.77 -14.19
C VAL A 175 5.52 -15.46 -15.54
N SER A 176 4.88 -16.44 -16.19
CA SER A 176 4.27 -16.24 -17.52
C SER A 176 3.09 -15.26 -17.48
N ASP A 177 2.24 -15.37 -16.46
CA ASP A 177 0.93 -14.72 -16.46
C ASP A 177 1.00 -13.31 -15.85
N ILE A 178 1.98 -13.06 -14.98
CA ILE A 178 2.08 -11.83 -14.19
C ILE A 178 3.36 -11.09 -14.51
N VAL A 179 4.50 -11.73 -14.27
CA VAL A 179 5.81 -11.06 -14.35
C VAL A 179 6.15 -10.69 -15.79
N SER A 180 6.09 -11.64 -16.72
CA SER A 180 6.44 -11.43 -18.12
C SER A 180 5.57 -10.35 -18.78
N ARG A 181 4.26 -10.33 -18.47
CA ARG A 181 3.35 -9.29 -18.97
C ARG A 181 3.68 -7.91 -18.41
N SER A 182 3.96 -7.84 -17.11
CA SER A 182 4.35 -6.60 -16.44
C SER A 182 5.68 -6.06 -16.99
N ALA A 183 6.66 -6.94 -17.15
CA ALA A 183 7.97 -6.63 -17.71
C ALA A 183 7.88 -6.11 -19.15
N ALA A 184 7.10 -6.78 -20.00
CA ALA A 184 6.86 -6.34 -21.38
C ALA A 184 6.18 -4.96 -21.44
N HIS A 185 5.18 -4.72 -20.60
CA HIS A 185 4.49 -3.42 -20.54
C HIS A 185 5.42 -2.29 -20.08
N LEU A 186 6.34 -2.59 -19.15
CA LEU A 186 7.30 -1.63 -18.62
C LEU A 186 8.56 -1.50 -19.49
N ASN A 187 8.75 -2.37 -20.48
CA ASN A 187 9.97 -2.51 -21.24
C ASN A 187 11.21 -2.68 -20.34
N VAL A 188 11.10 -3.55 -19.34
CA VAL A 188 12.19 -3.85 -18.39
C VAL A 188 12.56 -5.32 -18.47
N GLY A 189 13.86 -5.60 -18.45
CA GLY A 189 14.35 -6.98 -18.31
C GLY A 189 14.12 -7.51 -16.89
N PHE A 190 13.94 -8.82 -16.77
CA PHE A 190 13.98 -9.49 -15.48
C PHE A 190 14.65 -10.85 -15.61
N SER A 191 15.23 -11.34 -14.52
CA SER A 191 15.75 -12.70 -14.43
C SER A 191 14.69 -13.62 -13.83
N PRO A 192 14.30 -14.73 -14.49
CA PRO A 192 13.41 -15.73 -13.91
C PRO A 192 13.93 -16.30 -12.58
N GLU A 193 15.25 -16.37 -12.41
CA GLU A 193 15.93 -16.82 -11.17
C GLU A 193 15.71 -15.85 -9.99
N ARG A 194 15.36 -14.59 -10.27
CA ARG A 194 15.05 -13.53 -9.28
C ARG A 194 13.63 -13.01 -9.46
N ARG A 195 12.68 -13.92 -9.70
CA ARG A 195 11.26 -13.58 -9.89
C ARG A 195 10.67 -12.77 -8.72
N GLU A 196 11.18 -12.93 -7.51
CA GLU A 196 10.80 -12.16 -6.32
C GLU A 196 11.19 -10.67 -6.39
N GLU A 197 12.04 -10.27 -7.35
CA GLU A 197 12.43 -8.89 -7.62
C GLU A 197 11.85 -8.34 -8.92
N ALA A 198 11.26 -9.21 -9.73
CA ALA A 198 10.71 -8.85 -11.02
C ALA A 198 9.47 -7.95 -10.89
N PRO A 199 9.12 -7.16 -11.92
CA PRO A 199 7.93 -6.30 -11.86
C PRO A 199 6.65 -7.15 -11.78
N TRP A 200 5.71 -6.76 -10.93
CA TRP A 200 4.39 -7.36 -10.86
C TRP A 200 3.43 -6.47 -10.06
N PRO A 201 2.14 -6.55 -10.43
CA PRO A 201 1.64 -5.73 -11.52
C PRO A 201 1.75 -4.24 -11.26
N PHE A 202 2.12 -3.52 -12.32
CA PHE A 202 2.23 -2.07 -12.36
C PHE A 202 0.87 -1.36 -12.32
N VAL A 203 -0.13 -1.90 -13.03
CA VAL A 203 -1.37 -1.18 -13.37
C VAL A 203 -2.56 -2.09 -13.71
N ARG A 204 -3.77 -1.51 -13.68
CA ARG A 204 -5.00 -2.13 -14.18
C ARG A 204 -4.83 -2.51 -15.66
N GLY A 205 -5.30 -3.69 -16.05
CA GLY A 205 -5.25 -4.15 -17.45
C GLY A 205 -4.01 -4.96 -17.83
N ILE A 206 -3.00 -5.10 -16.96
CA ILE A 206 -1.82 -5.94 -17.27
C ILE A 206 -2.15 -7.43 -17.17
N ILE A 207 -2.81 -7.84 -16.07
CA ILE A 207 -3.05 -9.26 -15.78
C ILE A 207 -4.49 -9.63 -16.10
N ASN A 208 -5.41 -8.67 -15.95
CA ASN A 208 -6.80 -8.62 -16.44
C ASN A 208 -7.30 -7.18 -16.20
N ASN A 209 -8.51 -6.81 -16.65
CA ASN A 209 -9.13 -5.50 -16.37
C ASN A 209 -9.43 -5.24 -14.88
N GLU A 210 -8.95 -6.12 -14.00
CA GLU A 210 -9.09 -6.09 -12.56
C GLU A 210 -8.02 -5.23 -11.89
N PHE A 211 -8.33 -4.80 -10.66
CA PHE A 211 -7.46 -3.99 -9.83
C PHE A 211 -6.85 -4.86 -8.73
N TRP A 212 -5.57 -4.67 -8.43
CA TRP A 212 -4.90 -5.43 -7.37
C TRP A 212 -5.41 -4.96 -5.99
N LYS A 213 -5.86 -5.89 -5.16
CA LYS A 213 -6.48 -5.59 -3.86
C LYS A 213 -5.47 -5.18 -2.78
N ASN A 214 -4.21 -5.59 -2.93
CA ASN A 214 -3.13 -5.37 -1.97
C ASN A 214 -2.30 -4.15 -2.37
N ILE A 215 -2.86 -2.98 -2.13
CA ILE A 215 -2.33 -1.69 -2.52
C ILE A 215 -2.62 -0.66 -1.44
N ILE A 216 -1.68 0.24 -1.18
CA ILE A 216 -1.93 1.36 -0.26
C ILE A 216 -2.71 2.43 -0.99
N GLU A 217 -3.28 3.34 -0.23
CA GLU A 217 -3.75 4.59 -0.82
C GLU A 217 -2.56 5.38 -1.42
N PRO A 218 -2.69 5.96 -2.64
CA PRO A 218 -1.63 6.74 -3.25
C PRO A 218 -1.10 7.86 -2.34
N VAL A 219 0.21 8.04 -2.34
CA VAL A 219 0.89 9.12 -1.59
C VAL A 219 1.37 10.16 -2.57
N VAL A 220 1.07 11.43 -2.29
CA VAL A 220 1.58 12.56 -3.08
C VAL A 220 2.94 12.97 -2.55
N LEU A 221 3.93 12.97 -3.43
CA LEU A 221 5.29 13.44 -3.19
C LEU A 221 5.46 14.78 -3.91
N ILE A 222 5.89 15.82 -3.19
CA ILE A 222 6.22 17.12 -3.77
C ILE A 222 7.72 17.32 -3.68
N PHE A 223 8.38 17.46 -4.83
CA PHE A 223 9.82 17.62 -4.94
C PHE A 223 10.24 19.10 -5.01
N ASP A 224 11.53 19.38 -4.75
CA ASP A 224 12.07 20.75 -4.84
C ASP A 224 12.24 21.22 -6.30
N LYS A 225 12.53 20.28 -7.19
CA LYS A 225 12.70 20.46 -8.64
C LYS A 225 11.67 19.65 -9.41
N GLU A 226 11.40 20.09 -10.62
CA GLU A 226 10.70 19.26 -11.61
C GLU A 226 11.51 18.02 -11.93
#